data_AF-A0A428PBP2-F1
#
_entry.id   AF-A0A428PBP2-F1
#
_cell.length_a   1.000
_cell.length_b   1.000
_cell.length_c   1.000
_cell.angle_alpha   90.00
_cell.angle_beta   90.00
_cell.angle_gamma   90.00
#
_symmetry.space_group_name_H-M   'P 1'
#
loop_
_entity.id
_entity.type
_entity.pdbx_description
1 polymer ?
#
loop_
_entity_poly.entity_id
_entity_poly.type
_entity_poly.pdbx_seq_one_letter_code
_entity_poly.pdbx_strand_id
1 'polypeptide(L)'
;MPPHATPQQPAARPSPGPGPEPDRELPDPGRSQSTTPAPTPRHRDVAPRDFVRLFQCRVCSLPLREPVSLPCGKTMCRRCLPETHRRNITYPAAPDRLRGFKCPFSDCAREHALDDCAVDVVLNKTAGHVRDEIDRRKLMVHGSTRVEWPDPWAAAGITSMREDDAYSKVIQGGKVVATYSLAEEGDLSYETDITYNYIPSPPTSPSPTPTVDDDDDTSLVRKAQDATRAEMDCQICYALFYDPLTTPCGHTFCRSCLVRILDHSRYCPICRRPMAVNPVLSQNSSPSNETITRIIEAFWLDEVHARKEALDAERASQMQDFDLPLFVCTLSFPRMPTFLHIFEPRYRLMIRRAFEGDRTFGMVLPKRPQHPDDVDFHDLGTLLRIVNISYYPDGRSLIETVGLSRFRVRSHSYLDGYTVAKTERVDDVSLAQEEAMEAMEAVPPTEQPTTGESSSIQGDKDSQDSPSSTSPPPTVDTLPMPASPEDIDAMSTQSLMQFASSFVARMRVQSVPWLTERMFTIYGECPDDAAIFPWWFASMLPVKDIEKYRLLGTSSVRERLKICCSWIIEWQTST
;
A
#
# COMPACT_ATOMS: atom_id res chain seq x y z
N MET A 1 -71.94 10.08 49.39
CA MET A 1 -72.44 11.36 49.94
C MET A 1 -71.85 12.49 49.11
N PRO A 2 -72.67 13.49 48.76
CA PRO A 2 -72.61 14.21 47.50
C PRO A 2 -71.64 15.41 47.51
N PRO A 3 -71.39 15.99 46.33
CA PRO A 3 -70.31 16.93 46.03
C PRO A 3 -70.73 18.37 46.31
N HIS A 4 -69.80 19.34 46.30
CA HIS A 4 -70.12 20.70 45.90
C HIS A 4 -68.89 21.54 45.57
N ALA A 5 -69.05 22.29 44.47
CA ALA A 5 -68.60 23.66 44.23
C ALA A 5 -67.09 23.94 43.99
N THR A 6 -66.83 24.31 42.73
CA THR A 6 -65.81 25.27 42.26
C THR A 6 -65.79 26.53 43.16
N PRO A 7 -64.65 27.24 43.36
CA PRO A 7 -64.16 28.15 42.29
C PRO A 7 -62.65 28.55 42.30
N GLN A 8 -62.23 29.03 41.12
CA GLN A 8 -61.27 30.11 40.80
C GLN A 8 -59.92 30.27 41.51
N GLN A 9 -58.89 30.41 40.67
CA GLN A 9 -57.52 30.82 40.95
C GLN A 9 -57.40 32.13 41.74
N PRO A 10 -56.30 32.28 42.48
CA PRO A 10 -55.52 33.50 42.38
C PRO A 10 -54.02 33.28 42.18
N ALA A 11 -53.42 34.36 41.69
CA ALA A 11 -52.11 34.52 41.07
C ALA A 11 -50.88 34.16 41.93
N ALA A 12 -49.81 33.86 41.20
CA ALA A 12 -48.50 33.44 41.64
C ALA A 12 -47.75 34.47 42.51
N ARG A 13 -46.97 33.93 43.46
CA ARG A 13 -45.82 34.62 44.08
C ARG A 13 -44.52 33.89 43.72
N PRO A 14 -43.43 34.63 43.45
CA PRO A 14 -42.19 34.10 42.86
C PRO A 14 -41.22 33.52 43.90
N SER A 15 -40.46 32.53 43.47
CA SER A 15 -39.35 31.89 44.20
C SER A 15 -38.01 32.60 43.91
N PRO A 16 -37.00 32.48 44.81
CA PRO A 16 -35.85 33.39 44.86
C PRO A 16 -34.79 33.08 43.79
N GLY A 17 -34.15 34.13 43.28
CA GLY A 17 -33.20 34.08 42.17
C GLY A 17 -31.81 33.54 42.53
N PRO A 18 -31.03 33.13 41.51
CA PRO A 18 -29.62 32.80 41.65
C PRO A 18 -28.75 34.07 41.67
N GLY A 19 -27.61 33.98 42.35
CA GLY A 19 -26.64 35.06 42.58
C GLY A 19 -25.92 35.57 41.32
N PRO A 20 -25.07 36.60 41.47
CA PRO A 20 -24.56 37.39 40.36
C PRO A 20 -23.44 36.65 39.58
N GLU A 21 -23.56 36.65 38.26
CA GLU A 21 -22.51 36.29 37.31
C GLU A 21 -21.43 37.39 37.27
N PRO A 22 -20.15 37.06 37.04
CA PRO A 22 -19.11 38.04 36.76
C PRO A 22 -19.22 38.56 35.31
N ASP A 23 -19.07 39.88 35.17
CA ASP A 23 -19.15 40.63 33.92
C ASP A 23 -18.28 40.05 32.79
N ARG A 24 -18.90 39.81 31.63
CA ARG A 24 -18.21 39.60 30.35
C ARG A 24 -17.92 40.96 29.72
N GLU A 25 -16.67 41.40 29.80
CA GLU A 25 -16.15 42.48 28.95
C GLU A 25 -16.04 42.00 27.49
N LEU A 26 -16.69 42.74 26.58
CA LEU A 26 -16.52 42.63 25.13
C LEU A 26 -15.20 43.32 24.72
N PRO A 27 -14.33 42.70 23.90
CA PRO A 27 -13.13 43.38 23.41
C PRO A 27 -13.41 44.28 22.20
N ASP A 28 -12.90 45.50 22.32
CA ASP A 28 -12.82 46.61 21.37
C ASP A 28 -12.03 46.25 20.07
N PRO A 29 -12.54 46.55 18.84
CA PRO A 29 -11.85 46.25 17.59
C PRO A 29 -10.86 47.38 17.24
N GLY A 30 -9.70 47.41 17.89
CA GLY A 30 -8.80 48.56 17.70
C GLY A 30 -7.40 48.45 18.31
N ARG A 31 -6.72 47.30 18.24
CA ARG A 31 -5.29 47.25 18.61
C ARG A 31 -4.52 46.24 17.77
N SER A 32 -3.80 46.75 16.77
CA SER A 32 -2.77 46.04 16.01
C SER A 32 -1.67 45.57 16.97
N GLN A 33 -1.74 44.31 17.39
CA GLN A 33 -0.62 43.63 18.02
C GLN A 33 0.34 43.20 16.93
N SER A 34 1.52 43.82 16.89
CA SER A 34 2.64 43.35 16.11
C SER A 34 3.01 41.95 16.60
N THR A 35 2.60 40.93 15.84
CA THR A 35 3.09 39.57 16.01
C THR A 35 4.58 39.56 15.70
N THR A 36 5.40 39.50 16.73
CA THR A 36 6.79 39.07 16.60
C THR A 36 6.80 37.71 15.90
N PRO A 37 7.60 37.51 14.84
CA PRO A 37 7.67 36.24 14.15
C PRO A 37 8.10 35.15 15.13
N ALA A 38 7.45 33.99 15.05
CA ALA A 38 7.82 32.80 15.81
C ALA A 38 9.33 32.51 15.64
N PRO A 39 10.03 32.04 16.68
CA PRO A 39 11.44 31.69 16.56
C PRO A 39 11.56 30.62 15.47
N THR A 40 12.39 30.90 14.46
CA THR A 40 12.84 29.92 13.47
C THR A 40 13.28 28.64 14.19
N PRO A 41 12.94 27.44 13.67
CA PRO A 41 13.35 26.18 14.29
C PRO A 41 14.88 26.22 14.49
N ARG A 42 15.33 25.85 15.70
CA ARG A 42 16.75 25.84 16.03
C ARG A 42 17.43 24.89 15.05
N HIS A 43 18.17 25.46 14.09
CA HIS A 43 18.90 24.70 13.08
C HIS A 43 19.77 23.65 13.75
N ARG A 44 19.76 22.43 13.21
CA ARG A 44 20.61 21.35 13.71
C ARG A 44 22.05 21.62 13.28
N ASP A 45 22.96 21.66 14.24
CA ASP A 45 24.39 21.77 13.94
C ASP A 45 24.85 20.51 13.20
N VAL A 46 25.14 20.65 11.91
CA VAL A 46 25.73 19.58 11.10
C VAL A 46 27.24 19.62 11.29
N ALA A 47 27.82 18.55 11.81
CA ALA A 47 29.27 18.49 12.01
C ALA A 47 30.01 18.68 10.67
N PRO A 48 31.16 19.39 10.64
CA PRO A 48 31.87 19.71 9.40
C PRO A 48 32.17 18.49 8.52
N ARG A 49 32.54 17.35 9.13
CA ARG A 49 32.82 16.11 8.40
C ARG A 49 31.56 15.55 7.75
N ASP A 50 30.45 15.52 8.49
CA ASP A 50 29.18 15.00 8.01
C ASP A 50 28.61 15.86 6.89
N PHE A 51 28.74 17.18 6.99
CA PHE A 51 28.40 18.12 5.92
C PHE A 51 29.17 17.78 4.63
N VAL A 52 30.50 17.59 4.69
CA VAL A 52 31.27 17.21 3.49
C VAL A 52 30.85 15.84 2.96
N ARG A 53 30.55 14.86 3.82
CA ARG A 53 30.06 13.53 3.40
C ARG A 53 28.76 13.59 2.61
N LEU A 54 27.87 14.57 2.86
CA LEU A 54 26.64 14.74 2.07
C LEU A 54 26.93 14.99 0.58
N PHE A 55 28.07 15.59 0.27
CA PHE A 55 28.49 15.98 -1.08
C PHE A 55 29.74 15.25 -1.57
N GLN A 56 30.13 14.15 -0.91
CA GLN A 56 31.29 13.34 -1.26
C GLN A 56 30.86 12.03 -1.92
N CYS A 57 31.53 11.64 -3.01
CA CYS A 57 31.24 10.39 -3.70
C CYS A 57 31.76 9.19 -2.88
N ARG A 58 30.92 8.20 -2.60
CA ARG A 58 31.34 6.98 -1.89
C ARG A 58 32.28 6.06 -2.68
N VAL A 59 32.37 6.25 -4.00
CA VAL A 59 33.18 5.38 -4.88
C VAL A 59 34.59 5.96 -5.06
N CYS A 60 34.70 7.24 -5.44
CA CYS A 60 36.01 7.87 -5.63
C CYS A 60 36.49 8.69 -4.43
N SER A 61 35.67 8.87 -3.40
CA SER A 61 35.94 9.74 -2.24
C SER A 61 36.15 11.22 -2.56
N LEU A 62 36.07 11.64 -3.82
CA LEU A 62 36.15 13.05 -4.22
C LEU A 62 34.76 13.71 -4.11
N PRO A 63 34.67 15.05 -4.03
CA PRO A 63 33.39 15.75 -4.09
C PRO A 63 32.59 15.39 -5.34
N LEU A 64 31.26 15.34 -5.19
CA LEU A 64 30.35 14.96 -6.26
C LEU A 64 30.50 15.91 -7.47
N ARG A 65 30.83 15.32 -8.63
CA ARG A 65 30.87 15.98 -9.92
C ARG A 65 30.06 15.17 -10.92
N GLU A 66 29.10 15.81 -11.58
CA GLU A 66 28.11 15.16 -12.43
C GLU A 66 27.53 13.89 -11.75
N PRO A 67 26.91 14.04 -10.56
CA PRO A 67 26.37 12.90 -9.83
C PRO A 67 25.33 12.18 -10.69
N VAL A 68 25.37 10.86 -10.65
CA VAL A 68 24.44 9.94 -11.30
C VAL A 68 23.76 9.13 -10.21
N SER A 69 22.44 9.24 -10.13
CA SER A 69 21.64 8.43 -9.22
C SER A 69 21.20 7.15 -9.93
N LEU A 70 21.53 6.03 -9.31
CA LEU A 70 21.28 4.70 -9.84
C LEU A 70 19.84 4.26 -9.53
N PRO A 71 19.28 3.31 -10.30
CA PRO A 71 18.00 2.67 -9.98
C PRO A 71 17.94 2.02 -8.59
N CYS A 72 19.08 1.82 -7.93
CA CYS A 72 19.14 1.35 -6.55
C CYS A 72 19.04 2.43 -5.48
N GLY A 73 18.83 3.70 -5.84
CA GLY A 73 18.72 4.82 -4.90
C GLY A 73 20.07 5.43 -4.50
N LYS A 74 21.18 4.81 -4.89
CA LYS A 74 22.53 5.28 -4.56
C LYS A 74 23.09 6.24 -5.60
N THR A 75 23.97 7.14 -5.18
CA THR A 75 24.56 8.16 -6.07
C THR A 75 26.08 8.05 -6.11
N MET A 76 26.65 8.21 -7.30
CA MET A 76 28.11 8.33 -7.52
C MET A 76 28.41 9.36 -8.62
N CYS A 77 29.66 9.78 -8.79
CA CYS A 77 30.04 10.63 -9.93
C CYS A 77 29.93 9.85 -11.25
N ARG A 78 29.61 10.54 -12.35
CA ARG A 78 29.58 9.95 -13.69
C ARG A 78 30.87 9.20 -14.07
N ARG A 79 32.03 9.75 -13.71
CA ARG A 79 33.35 9.11 -13.94
C ARG A 79 33.57 7.83 -13.14
N CYS A 80 32.77 7.58 -12.12
CA CYS A 80 32.84 6.37 -11.29
C CYS A 80 31.98 5.22 -11.84
N LEU A 81 31.25 5.46 -12.94
CA LEU A 81 30.51 4.40 -13.60
C LEU A 81 31.51 3.33 -14.08
N PRO A 82 31.33 2.06 -13.67
CA PRO A 82 32.19 0.97 -14.10
C PRO A 82 32.14 0.76 -15.62
N GLU A 83 33.10 -0.01 -16.13
CA GLU A 83 33.06 -0.47 -17.52
C GLU A 83 31.76 -1.21 -17.82
N THR A 84 31.12 -0.83 -18.92
CA THR A 84 29.82 -1.39 -19.29
C THR A 84 29.97 -2.56 -20.25
N HIS A 85 29.26 -3.63 -19.96
CA HIS A 85 29.23 -4.86 -20.74
C HIS A 85 27.86 -5.06 -21.40
N ARG A 86 27.81 -5.95 -22.39
CA ARG A 86 26.56 -6.34 -23.05
C ARG A 86 25.77 -7.29 -22.13
N ARG A 87 24.49 -7.02 -22.00
CA ARG A 87 23.52 -7.77 -21.20
C ARG A 87 22.73 -8.72 -22.09
N ASN A 88 22.43 -9.90 -21.59
CA ASN A 88 21.56 -10.87 -22.27
C ASN A 88 20.08 -10.58 -21.98
N ILE A 89 19.62 -9.38 -22.35
CA ILE A 89 18.24 -8.93 -22.15
C ILE A 89 17.50 -8.91 -23.48
N THR A 90 16.43 -9.70 -23.56
CA THR A 90 15.54 -9.77 -24.73
C THR A 90 14.34 -8.83 -24.64
N TYR A 91 14.08 -8.24 -23.47
CA TYR A 91 12.98 -7.30 -23.27
C TYR A 91 13.24 -6.27 -22.16
N PRO A 92 13.01 -4.96 -22.41
CA PRO A 92 12.80 -4.36 -23.72
C PRO A 92 14.11 -4.35 -24.51
N ALA A 93 14.06 -4.78 -25.78
CA ALA A 93 15.22 -4.88 -26.67
C ALA A 93 15.64 -3.51 -27.27
N ALA A 94 15.74 -2.47 -26.43
CA ALA A 94 16.25 -1.17 -26.85
C ALA A 94 17.79 -1.23 -26.91
N PRO A 95 18.44 -0.80 -28.01
CA PRO A 95 19.90 -0.87 -28.18
C PRO A 95 20.70 -0.32 -26.99
N ASP A 96 20.23 0.77 -26.39
CA ASP A 96 20.90 1.48 -25.30
C ASP A 96 20.69 0.82 -23.92
N ARG A 97 19.71 -0.08 -23.78
CA ARG A 97 19.48 -0.89 -22.56
C ARG A 97 20.21 -2.24 -22.57
N LEU A 98 20.81 -2.59 -23.71
CA LEU A 98 21.65 -3.79 -23.85
C LEU A 98 23.02 -3.60 -23.19
N ARG A 99 23.40 -2.38 -22.81
CA ARG A 99 24.63 -2.12 -22.03
C ARG A 99 24.30 -1.86 -20.58
N GLY A 100 25.12 -2.40 -19.69
CA GLY A 100 25.04 -2.08 -18.27
C GLY A 100 26.26 -2.52 -17.50
N PHE A 101 26.15 -2.42 -16.19
CA PHE A 101 27.26 -2.65 -15.27
C PHE A 101 26.73 -3.18 -13.94
N LYS A 102 27.57 -3.95 -13.24
CA LYS A 102 27.29 -4.37 -11.87
C LYS A 102 27.43 -3.17 -10.94
N CYS A 103 26.49 -2.99 -10.03
CA CYS A 103 26.54 -1.92 -9.05
C CYS A 103 27.86 -2.02 -8.24
N PRO A 104 28.66 -0.94 -8.10
CA PRO A 104 29.92 -0.98 -7.36
C PRO A 104 29.73 -0.90 -5.84
N PHE A 105 28.50 -0.71 -5.37
CA PHE A 105 28.17 -0.67 -3.95
C PHE A 105 28.00 -2.09 -3.40
N SER A 106 28.75 -2.45 -2.35
CA SER A 106 28.81 -3.80 -1.78
C SER A 106 27.46 -4.32 -1.27
N ASP A 107 26.61 -3.43 -0.81
CA ASP A 107 25.24 -3.67 -0.33
C ASP A 107 24.19 -3.63 -1.48
N CYS A 108 24.63 -3.61 -2.74
CA CYS A 108 23.77 -3.72 -3.91
C CYS A 108 24.29 -4.79 -4.88
N ALA A 109 23.62 -5.94 -4.93
CA ALA A 109 23.95 -7.00 -5.89
C ALA A 109 23.31 -6.83 -7.29
N ARG A 110 22.68 -5.67 -7.57
CA ARG A 110 21.94 -5.45 -8.82
C ARG A 110 22.86 -5.05 -9.97
N GLU A 111 22.37 -5.29 -11.17
CA GLU A 111 22.94 -4.76 -12.41
C GLU A 111 22.06 -3.63 -12.95
N HIS A 112 22.70 -2.55 -13.42
CA HIS A 112 22.02 -1.35 -13.91
C HIS A 112 22.21 -1.17 -15.41
N ALA A 113 21.15 -0.76 -16.11
CA ALA A 113 21.27 -0.33 -17.50
C ALA A 113 21.92 1.07 -17.53
N LEU A 114 22.82 1.29 -18.49
CA LEU A 114 23.47 2.60 -18.63
C LEU A 114 22.47 3.72 -18.91
N ASP A 115 21.44 3.44 -19.71
CA ASP A 115 20.40 4.40 -20.09
C ASP A 115 19.50 4.83 -18.90
N ASP A 116 19.48 4.04 -17.82
CA ASP A 116 18.76 4.38 -16.58
C ASP A 116 19.61 5.24 -15.62
N CYS A 117 20.82 5.64 -16.02
CA CYS A 117 21.83 6.27 -15.19
C CYS A 117 22.23 7.67 -15.73
N ALA A 118 21.25 8.53 -16.00
CA ALA A 118 21.50 9.92 -16.35
C ALA A 118 22.04 10.73 -15.15
N VAL A 119 22.64 11.90 -15.44
CA VAL A 119 23.08 12.85 -14.40
C VAL A 119 21.85 13.31 -13.60
N ASP A 120 21.92 13.21 -12.28
CA ASP A 120 20.88 13.67 -11.35
C ASP A 120 20.87 15.20 -11.35
N VAL A 121 19.76 15.78 -11.80
CA VAL A 121 19.61 17.23 -12.00
C VAL A 121 19.63 17.97 -10.67
N VAL A 122 18.98 17.42 -9.64
CA VAL A 122 18.91 18.03 -8.31
C VAL A 122 20.30 18.03 -7.70
N LEU A 123 20.92 16.86 -7.56
CA LEU A 123 22.22 16.73 -6.91
C LEU A 123 23.33 17.47 -7.67
N ASN A 124 23.27 17.55 -9.00
CA ASN A 124 24.27 18.28 -9.78
C ASN A 124 24.22 19.79 -9.47
N LYS A 125 23.02 20.37 -9.37
CA LYS A 125 22.87 21.78 -8.99
C LYS A 125 23.21 22.01 -7.53
N THR A 126 22.70 21.17 -6.63
CA THR A 126 22.96 21.26 -5.18
C THR A 126 24.46 21.19 -4.89
N ALA A 127 25.18 20.22 -5.47
CA ALA A 127 26.63 20.13 -5.33
C ALA A 127 27.37 21.33 -5.94
N GLY A 128 26.78 21.96 -6.97
CA GLY A 128 27.26 23.23 -7.53
C GLY A 128 27.18 24.37 -6.52
N HIS A 129 26.00 24.62 -5.94
CA HIS A 129 25.80 25.68 -4.95
C HIS A 129 26.72 25.54 -3.74
N VAL A 130 26.91 24.32 -3.24
CA VAL A 130 27.81 24.04 -2.11
C VAL A 130 29.26 24.36 -2.47
N ARG A 131 29.73 23.90 -3.63
CA ARG A 131 31.08 24.20 -4.11
C ARG A 131 31.29 25.71 -4.26
N ASP A 132 30.33 26.43 -4.81
CA ASP A 132 30.42 27.88 -4.99
C ASP A 132 30.47 28.64 -3.65
N GLU A 133 29.81 28.17 -2.60
CA GLU A 133 29.94 28.74 -1.24
C GLU A 133 31.31 28.41 -0.62
N ILE A 134 31.80 27.19 -0.79
CA ILE A 134 33.13 26.76 -0.30
C ILE A 134 34.24 27.55 -1.01
N ASP A 135 34.18 27.68 -2.33
CA ASP A 135 35.18 28.41 -3.11
C ASP A 135 35.16 29.91 -2.80
N ARG A 136 33.97 30.50 -2.57
CA ARG A 136 33.88 31.86 -2.04
C ARG A 136 34.56 32.00 -0.68
N ARG A 137 34.40 31.02 0.22
CA ARG A 137 35.03 31.07 1.54
C ARG A 137 36.54 30.88 1.48
N LYS A 138 37.06 30.01 0.60
CA LYS A 138 38.51 29.84 0.37
C LYS A 138 39.20 31.18 0.06
N LEU A 139 38.53 32.09 -0.62
CA LEU A 139 39.06 33.42 -0.98
C LEU A 139 39.08 34.43 0.18
N MET A 140 38.33 34.21 1.27
CA MET A 140 38.17 35.19 2.36
C MET A 140 39.26 35.10 3.45
N VAL A 141 40.16 34.11 3.38
CA VAL A 141 41.35 33.90 4.23
C VAL A 141 41.13 34.17 5.73
N HIS A 142 40.62 33.16 6.44
CA HIS A 142 40.58 33.15 7.92
C HIS A 142 41.19 31.84 8.44
N GLY A 143 42.30 31.96 9.19
CA GLY A 143 42.89 30.86 9.95
C GLY A 143 43.46 29.68 9.13
N SER A 144 43.93 28.67 9.86
CA SER A 144 44.34 27.38 9.30
C SER A 144 43.91 26.27 10.25
N THR A 145 43.36 25.20 9.70
CA THR A 145 42.92 24.04 10.46
C THR A 145 43.91 22.91 10.24
N ARG A 146 44.45 22.34 11.33
CA ARG A 146 45.12 21.04 11.26
C ARG A 146 44.05 19.96 11.30
N VAL A 147 43.99 19.17 10.25
CA VAL A 147 43.14 17.99 10.17
C VAL A 147 44.01 16.77 10.39
N GLU A 148 43.60 15.89 11.28
CA GLU A 148 44.25 14.62 11.59
C GLU A 148 43.30 13.48 11.28
N TRP A 149 43.81 12.39 10.73
CA TRP A 149 43.04 11.18 10.46
C TRP A 149 43.81 9.93 10.90
N PRO A 150 43.10 8.82 11.21
CA PRO A 150 43.77 7.62 11.70
C PRO A 150 44.75 7.04 10.67
N ASP A 151 45.93 6.63 11.13
CA ASP A 151 46.84 5.78 10.35
C ASP A 151 46.13 4.44 10.07
N PRO A 152 45.95 4.03 8.80
CA PRO A 152 45.36 2.74 8.43
C PRO A 152 46.03 1.54 9.11
N TRP A 153 47.31 1.66 9.48
CA TRP A 153 48.08 0.62 10.16
C TRP A 153 47.94 0.66 11.69
N ALA A 154 47.42 1.74 12.26
CA ALA A 154 47.21 1.88 13.70
C ALA A 154 46.31 0.77 14.26
N ALA A 155 45.30 0.34 13.50
CA ALA A 155 44.42 -0.77 13.86
C ALA A 155 45.15 -2.12 13.96
N ALA A 156 46.27 -2.28 13.24
CA ALA A 156 47.12 -3.47 13.28
C ALA A 156 48.27 -3.37 14.29
N GLY A 157 48.38 -2.26 15.03
CA GLY A 157 49.48 -1.98 15.96
C GLY A 157 50.84 -1.76 15.28
N ILE A 158 50.83 -1.44 13.98
CA ILE A 158 52.03 -1.19 13.19
C ILE A 158 52.05 0.30 12.85
N THR A 159 53.15 0.98 13.15
CA THR A 159 53.35 2.37 12.70
C THR A 159 53.70 2.36 11.22
N SER A 160 52.99 3.14 10.41
CA SER A 160 53.36 3.34 9.00
C SER A 160 54.82 3.77 8.86
N MET A 161 55.53 3.30 7.82
CA MET A 161 56.90 3.76 7.52
C MET A 161 56.96 5.19 6.99
N ARG A 162 55.82 5.88 6.87
CA ARG A 162 55.74 7.30 6.52
C ARG A 162 56.04 8.15 7.77
N GLU A 163 56.66 9.31 7.58
CA GLU A 163 57.03 10.25 8.65
C GLU A 163 55.85 10.58 9.59
N ASP A 164 56.13 10.97 10.84
CA ASP A 164 55.13 11.21 11.91
C ASP A 164 53.99 12.18 11.51
N ASP A 165 54.21 13.05 10.51
CA ASP A 165 53.22 14.00 10.00
C ASP A 165 52.33 13.46 8.86
N ALA A 166 52.52 12.21 8.40
CA ALA A 166 51.88 11.69 7.17
C ALA A 166 50.34 11.55 7.22
N TYR A 167 49.74 11.62 8.41
CA TYR A 167 48.29 11.54 8.63
C TYR A 167 47.73 12.80 9.29
N SER A 168 48.45 13.91 9.16
CA SER A 168 48.00 15.23 9.55
C SER A 168 48.30 16.22 8.41
N LYS A 169 47.43 17.20 8.20
CA LYS A 169 47.67 18.26 7.22
C LYS A 169 47.11 19.57 7.73
N VAL A 170 47.89 20.64 7.57
CA VAL A 170 47.46 22.00 7.87
C VAL A 170 46.92 22.61 6.59
N ILE A 171 45.64 22.98 6.59
CA ILE A 171 44.96 23.57 5.44
C ILE A 171 44.38 24.91 5.84
N GLN A 172 44.49 25.88 4.93
CA GLN A 172 43.97 27.22 5.13
C GLN A 172 42.43 27.22 5.12
N GLY A 173 41.82 27.90 6.10
CA GLY A 173 40.37 27.97 6.29
C GLY A 173 39.84 27.18 7.48
N GLY A 174 38.53 27.32 7.72
CA GLY A 174 37.78 26.60 8.76
C GLY A 174 37.68 25.09 8.50
N LYS A 175 37.07 24.36 9.43
CA LYS A 175 37.02 22.88 9.43
C LYS A 175 36.32 22.34 8.19
N VAL A 176 35.25 22.98 7.72
CA VAL A 176 34.53 22.54 6.52
C VAL A 176 35.39 22.71 5.27
N VAL A 177 36.03 23.87 5.11
CA VAL A 177 36.88 24.18 3.95
C VAL A 177 38.10 23.26 3.92
N ALA A 178 38.75 23.06 5.06
CA ALA A 178 39.89 22.16 5.20
C ALA A 178 39.50 20.71 4.84
N THR A 179 38.39 20.21 5.39
CA THR A 179 37.88 18.86 5.11
C THR A 179 37.50 18.67 3.64
N TYR A 180 36.82 19.66 3.04
CA TYR A 180 36.45 19.61 1.63
C TYR A 180 37.68 19.61 0.73
N SER A 181 38.69 20.42 1.05
CA SER A 181 39.94 20.50 0.29
C SER A 181 40.73 19.19 0.33
N LEU A 182 40.79 18.50 1.48
CA LEU A 182 41.36 17.15 1.54
C LEU A 182 40.63 16.17 0.64
N ALA A 183 39.29 16.24 0.63
CA ALA A 183 38.49 15.40 -0.26
C ALA A 183 38.73 15.76 -1.74
N GLU A 184 38.95 17.03 -2.10
CA GLU A 184 39.28 17.44 -3.47
C GLU A 184 40.63 16.92 -3.94
N GLU A 185 41.62 16.90 -3.05
CA GLU A 185 42.97 16.40 -3.32
C GLU A 185 43.02 14.86 -3.38
N GLY A 186 41.98 14.18 -2.89
CA GLY A 186 41.92 12.72 -2.82
C GLY A 186 42.59 12.12 -1.60
N ASP A 187 42.97 12.96 -0.64
CA ASP A 187 43.65 12.57 0.61
C ASP A 187 42.65 12.07 1.68
N LEU A 188 41.35 12.30 1.50
CA LEU A 188 40.30 11.89 2.46
C LEU A 188 39.32 10.88 1.87
N SER A 189 39.37 9.64 2.36
CA SER A 189 38.37 8.61 2.03
C SER A 189 36.99 8.94 2.61
N TYR A 190 35.93 8.51 1.92
CA TYR A 190 34.55 8.73 2.34
C TYR A 190 34.25 8.17 3.75
N GLU A 191 34.77 6.99 4.08
CA GLU A 191 34.49 6.33 5.37
C GLU A 191 35.37 6.88 6.52
N THR A 192 36.46 7.59 6.21
CA THR A 192 37.40 8.08 7.22
C THR A 192 36.80 9.22 8.07
N ASP A 193 36.81 9.03 9.39
CA ASP A 193 36.58 10.07 10.39
C ASP A 193 37.87 10.87 10.64
N ILE A 194 37.71 12.12 11.06
CA ILE A 194 38.82 13.07 11.23
C ILE A 194 38.67 13.86 12.52
N THR A 195 39.79 14.31 13.07
CA THR A 195 39.88 15.21 14.22
C THR A 195 40.47 16.55 13.79
N TYR A 196 40.08 17.61 14.49
CA TYR A 196 40.51 18.98 14.19
C TYR A 196 41.33 19.54 15.33
N ASN A 197 42.51 20.05 15.01
CA ASN A 197 43.34 20.81 15.93
C ASN A 197 43.52 22.23 15.37
N TYR A 198 43.20 23.24 16.20
CA TYR A 198 43.32 24.63 15.78
C TYR A 198 44.77 25.09 15.83
N ILE A 199 45.23 25.77 14.76
CA ILE A 199 46.52 26.46 14.76
C ILE A 199 46.25 27.97 14.74
N PRO A 200 46.49 28.68 15.85
CA PRO A 200 46.38 30.13 15.87
C PRO A 200 47.35 30.75 14.86
N SER A 201 46.87 31.70 14.06
CA SER A 201 47.76 32.52 13.23
C SER A 201 48.71 33.33 14.13
N PRO A 202 49.96 33.62 13.71
CA PRO A 202 50.85 34.48 14.48
C PRO A 202 50.18 35.85 14.72
N PRO A 203 50.24 36.39 15.95
CA PRO A 203 49.49 37.58 16.32
C PRO A 203 50.00 38.77 15.52
N THR A 204 49.25 39.19 14.50
CA THR A 204 49.55 40.40 13.73
C THR A 204 48.73 41.61 14.22
N SER A 205 47.95 41.47 15.30
CA SER A 205 47.26 42.59 15.96
C SER A 205 46.66 42.18 17.32
N PRO A 206 46.59 43.08 18.31
CA PRO A 206 46.06 42.78 19.63
C PRO A 206 44.54 42.94 19.66
N SER A 207 43.82 41.84 19.48
CA SER A 207 42.41 41.74 19.86
C SER A 207 42.15 40.35 20.43
N PRO A 208 41.67 40.23 21.68
CA PRO A 208 41.44 38.94 22.32
C PRO A 208 39.99 38.48 22.11
N THR A 209 39.78 37.41 21.33
CA THR A 209 38.74 36.40 21.60
C THR A 209 39.02 35.10 20.79
N PRO A 210 39.07 33.92 21.43
CA PRO A 210 39.34 32.64 20.76
C PRO A 210 38.07 31.90 20.27
N THR A 211 37.05 32.61 19.78
CA THR A 211 35.71 32.02 19.52
C THR A 211 35.18 32.25 18.09
N VAL A 212 36.04 32.51 17.11
CA VAL A 212 35.62 33.04 15.79
C VAL A 212 35.46 31.97 14.70
N ASP A 213 36.04 30.76 14.84
CA ASP A 213 36.05 29.76 13.75
C ASP A 213 34.82 28.83 13.70
N ASP A 214 34.25 28.44 14.85
CA ASP A 214 33.01 27.63 14.87
C ASP A 214 31.80 28.43 14.34
N ASP A 215 31.80 29.76 14.51
CA ASP A 215 30.80 30.67 13.93
C ASP A 215 30.96 30.76 12.41
N ASP A 216 32.20 30.69 11.89
CA ASP A 216 32.48 30.75 10.45
C ASP A 216 32.03 29.49 9.71
N ASP A 217 32.33 28.30 10.24
CA ASP A 217 31.88 27.02 9.69
C ASP A 217 30.34 26.91 9.75
N THR A 218 29.73 27.28 10.87
CA THR A 218 28.26 27.29 11.02
C THR A 218 27.61 28.24 10.01
N SER A 219 28.20 29.44 9.82
CA SER A 219 27.76 30.41 8.82
C SER A 219 27.88 29.90 7.39
N LEU A 220 28.95 29.16 7.06
CA LEU A 220 29.10 28.50 5.75
C LEU A 220 28.04 27.43 5.53
N VAL A 221 27.87 26.51 6.48
CA VAL A 221 26.86 25.45 6.40
C VAL A 221 25.47 26.06 6.22
N ARG A 222 25.14 27.12 6.95
CA ARG A 222 23.86 27.84 6.81
C ARG A 222 23.68 28.45 5.42
N LYS A 223 24.69 29.14 4.88
CA LYS A 223 24.61 29.70 3.51
C LYS A 223 24.46 28.61 2.46
N ALA A 224 25.13 27.48 2.63
CA ALA A 224 24.98 26.32 1.75
C ALA A 224 23.58 25.69 1.86
N GLN A 225 23.03 25.58 3.07
CA GLN A 225 21.65 25.17 3.31
C GLN A 225 20.68 26.11 2.58
N ASP A 226 20.77 27.42 2.80
CA ASP A 226 19.88 28.41 2.19
C ASP A 226 19.97 28.38 0.64
N ALA A 227 21.18 28.29 0.10
CA ALA A 227 21.41 28.23 -1.35
C ALA A 227 20.87 26.95 -2.01
N THR A 228 20.70 25.86 -1.24
CA THR A 228 20.26 24.56 -1.78
C THR A 228 18.77 24.29 -1.60
N ARG A 229 18.07 25.08 -0.77
CA ARG A 229 16.65 24.84 -0.41
C ARG A 229 15.70 24.74 -1.61
N ALA A 230 15.86 25.63 -2.59
CA ALA A 230 14.97 25.70 -3.75
C ALA A 230 15.10 24.48 -4.68
N GLU A 231 16.24 23.80 -4.67
CA GLU A 231 16.48 22.60 -5.48
C GLU A 231 15.89 21.33 -4.83
N MET A 232 15.48 21.41 -3.55
CA MET A 232 14.96 20.29 -2.77
C MET A 232 13.42 20.20 -2.77
N ASP A 233 12.77 21.02 -3.60
CA ASP A 233 11.32 20.98 -3.79
C ASP A 233 10.92 20.13 -5.00
N CYS A 234 9.89 19.31 -4.78
CA CYS A 234 9.26 18.53 -5.84
C CYS A 234 8.53 19.44 -6.83
N GLN A 235 8.87 19.34 -8.12
CA GLN A 235 8.29 20.16 -9.18
C GLN A 235 6.83 19.83 -9.53
N ILE A 236 6.19 18.90 -8.80
CA ILE A 236 4.77 18.55 -8.96
C ILE A 236 3.93 19.14 -7.82
N CYS A 237 4.38 18.97 -6.58
CA CYS A 237 3.65 19.46 -5.39
C CYS A 237 4.26 20.73 -4.79
N TYR A 238 5.35 21.25 -5.37
CA TYR A 238 6.04 22.49 -5.00
C TYR A 238 6.40 22.58 -3.51
N ALA A 239 6.79 21.45 -2.94
CA ALA A 239 7.16 21.35 -1.55
C ALA A 239 8.31 20.36 -1.38
N LEU A 240 8.96 20.41 -0.21
CA LEU A 240 10.15 19.63 0.13
C LEU A 240 9.94 18.16 -0.24
N PHE A 241 10.94 17.52 -0.87
CA PHE A 241 10.79 16.13 -1.25
C PHE A 241 10.45 15.24 -0.05
N TYR A 242 9.47 14.35 -0.24
CA TYR A 242 9.15 13.25 0.67
C TYR A 242 9.20 11.96 -0.15
N ASP A 243 10.03 11.00 0.28
CA ASP A 243 10.36 9.78 -0.47
C ASP A 243 10.78 10.10 -1.93
N PRO A 244 11.89 10.83 -2.12
CA PRO A 244 12.36 11.27 -3.44
C PRO A 244 12.74 10.11 -4.35
N LEU A 245 12.19 10.06 -5.55
CA LEU A 245 12.54 9.08 -6.58
C LEU A 245 13.15 9.78 -7.80
N THR A 246 14.41 9.45 -8.10
CA THR A 246 15.07 9.91 -9.34
C THR A 246 14.71 8.97 -10.50
N THR A 247 14.14 9.55 -11.54
CA THR A 247 13.79 8.86 -12.79
C THR A 247 15.02 8.57 -13.65
N PRO A 248 14.96 7.61 -14.60
CA PRO A 248 16.05 7.33 -15.55
C PRO A 248 16.64 8.54 -16.27
N CYS A 249 15.84 9.60 -16.45
CA CYS A 249 16.27 10.83 -17.11
C CYS A 249 16.98 11.83 -16.18
N GLY A 250 17.13 11.52 -14.88
CA GLY A 250 17.83 12.34 -13.90
C GLY A 250 16.95 13.32 -13.11
N HIS A 251 15.64 13.36 -13.35
CA HIS A 251 14.71 14.22 -12.61
C HIS A 251 14.12 13.51 -11.39
N THR A 252 13.96 14.23 -10.29
CA THR A 252 13.49 13.72 -8.99
C THR A 252 12.11 14.25 -8.64
N PHE A 253 11.27 13.38 -8.07
CA PHE A 253 9.89 13.69 -7.63
C PHE A 253 9.59 12.98 -6.31
N CYS A 254 8.62 13.45 -5.53
CA CYS A 254 8.04 12.61 -4.46
C CYS A 254 7.43 11.36 -5.09
N ARG A 255 7.60 10.18 -4.46
CA ARG A 255 7.02 8.92 -4.96
C ARG A 255 5.53 9.05 -5.26
N SER A 256 4.74 9.57 -4.30
CA SER A 256 3.29 9.76 -4.46
C SER A 256 2.92 10.63 -5.67
N CYS A 257 3.70 11.68 -5.93
CA CYS A 257 3.50 12.58 -7.06
C CYS A 257 3.79 11.89 -8.39
N LEU A 258 4.89 11.14 -8.48
CA LEU A 258 5.25 10.41 -9.69
C LEU A 258 4.27 9.28 -9.99
N VAL A 259 3.85 8.52 -8.96
CA VAL A 259 2.85 7.45 -9.09
C VAL A 259 1.57 7.97 -9.74
N ARG A 260 1.04 9.10 -9.24
CA ARG A 260 -0.19 9.71 -9.77
C ARG A 260 -0.06 10.14 -11.24
N ILE A 261 1.13 10.55 -11.68
CA ILE A 261 1.36 10.90 -13.09
C ILE A 261 1.45 9.65 -13.96
N LEU A 262 2.09 8.59 -13.46
CA LEU A 262 2.21 7.31 -14.16
C LEU A 262 0.86 6.63 -14.41
N ASP A 263 -0.20 7.05 -13.72
CA ASP A 263 -1.56 6.61 -14.00
C ASP A 263 -2.08 7.08 -15.37
N HIS A 264 -1.57 8.18 -15.90
CA HIS A 264 -2.05 8.76 -17.18
C HIS A 264 -0.97 9.02 -18.22
N SER A 265 0.30 9.07 -17.84
CA SER A 265 1.42 9.39 -18.72
C SER A 265 2.63 8.52 -18.43
N ARG A 266 3.42 8.18 -19.45
CA ARG A 266 4.73 7.53 -19.26
C ARG A 266 5.90 8.45 -19.57
N TYR A 267 5.67 9.75 -19.60
CA TYR A 267 6.70 10.73 -19.92
C TYR A 267 7.05 11.54 -18.68
N CYS A 268 8.34 11.84 -18.52
CA CYS A 268 8.82 12.70 -17.45
C CYS A 268 8.09 14.06 -17.51
N PRO A 269 7.51 14.56 -16.39
CA PRO A 269 6.83 15.85 -16.35
C PRO A 269 7.70 17.04 -16.77
N ILE A 270 9.02 16.93 -16.57
CA ILE A 270 9.96 18.02 -16.81
C ILE A 270 10.51 17.95 -18.23
N CYS A 271 11.18 16.85 -18.60
CA CYS A 271 11.88 16.75 -19.89
C CYS A 271 11.14 15.97 -20.97
N ARG A 272 9.95 15.42 -20.66
CA ARG A 272 9.12 14.63 -21.59
C ARG A 272 9.80 13.39 -22.18
N ARG A 273 10.91 12.93 -21.60
CA ARG A 273 11.54 11.66 -21.99
C ARG A 273 10.65 10.49 -21.54
N PRO A 274 10.45 9.45 -22.37
CA PRO A 274 9.72 8.25 -21.95
C PRO A 274 10.44 7.60 -20.76
N MET A 275 9.67 7.23 -19.75
CA MET A 275 10.16 6.58 -18.53
C MET A 275 9.90 5.09 -18.62
N ALA A 276 10.96 4.29 -18.69
CA ALA A 276 10.89 2.83 -18.60
C ALA A 276 10.86 2.37 -17.12
N VAL A 277 10.05 3.02 -16.29
CA VAL A 277 9.92 2.71 -14.87
C VAL A 277 8.79 1.72 -14.63
N ASN A 278 8.97 0.82 -13.66
CA ASN A 278 7.90 -0.05 -13.24
C ASN A 278 6.76 0.83 -12.68
N PRO A 279 5.53 0.75 -13.23
CA PRO A 279 4.43 1.58 -12.79
C PRO A 279 4.24 1.52 -11.28
N VAL A 280 4.40 0.32 -10.68
CA VAL A 280 4.20 0.01 -9.25
C VAL A 280 5.06 0.89 -8.34
N LEU A 281 6.28 1.23 -8.76
CA LEU A 281 7.24 1.98 -7.96
C LEU A 281 7.27 1.55 -6.49
N SER A 282 7.23 0.23 -6.22
CA SER A 282 7.31 -0.25 -4.84
C SER A 282 8.67 0.11 -4.26
N GLN A 283 8.73 0.35 -2.95
CA GLN A 283 9.97 0.78 -2.30
C GLN A 283 11.13 -0.23 -2.47
N ASN A 284 10.80 -1.53 -2.53
CA ASN A 284 11.78 -2.59 -2.80
C ASN A 284 12.33 -2.57 -4.24
N SER A 285 11.47 -2.28 -5.23
CA SER A 285 11.88 -2.26 -6.64
C SER A 285 12.55 -0.94 -7.05
N SER A 286 12.06 0.16 -6.48
CA SER A 286 12.44 1.54 -6.83
C SER A 286 12.66 2.34 -5.53
N PRO A 287 13.77 2.12 -4.81
CA PRO A 287 14.03 2.78 -3.53
C PRO A 287 14.17 4.30 -3.67
N SER A 288 14.04 5.01 -2.54
CA SER A 288 14.28 6.45 -2.46
C SER A 288 15.73 6.79 -2.84
N ASN A 289 15.96 8.01 -3.34
CA ASN A 289 17.29 8.58 -3.53
C ASN A 289 17.92 8.85 -2.16
N GLU A 290 18.90 8.03 -1.80
CA GLU A 290 19.54 8.03 -0.49
C GLU A 290 20.31 9.33 -0.22
N THR A 291 20.99 9.88 -1.24
CA THR A 291 21.76 11.12 -1.07
C THR A 291 20.85 12.32 -0.86
N ILE A 292 19.77 12.45 -1.65
CA ILE A 292 18.78 13.53 -1.46
C ILE A 292 18.11 13.38 -0.09
N THR A 293 17.72 12.16 0.29
CA THR A 293 17.13 11.89 1.61
C THR A 293 18.05 12.33 2.74
N ARG A 294 19.34 11.97 2.69
CA ARG A 294 20.33 12.37 3.70
C ARG A 294 20.56 13.88 3.78
N ILE A 295 20.57 14.58 2.64
CA ILE A 295 20.71 16.05 2.63
C ILE A 295 19.48 16.69 3.29
N ILE A 296 18.27 16.21 2.96
CA ILE A 296 17.03 16.71 3.55
C ILE A 296 16.99 16.46 5.05
N GLU A 297 17.35 15.26 5.51
CA GLU A 297 17.39 14.92 6.94
C GLU A 297 18.47 15.69 7.70
N ALA A 298 19.56 16.08 7.04
CA ALA A 298 20.61 16.89 7.65
C ALA A 298 20.20 18.35 7.82
N PHE A 299 19.54 18.94 6.82
CA PHE A 299 19.21 20.38 6.80
C PHE A 299 17.80 20.70 7.27
N TRP A 300 16.79 19.89 6.92
CA TRP A 300 15.36 20.20 7.09
C TRP A 300 14.58 19.05 7.74
N LEU A 301 15.15 18.43 8.78
CA LEU A 301 14.54 17.30 9.49
C LEU A 301 13.13 17.61 10.01
N ASP A 302 12.96 18.76 10.66
CA ASP A 302 11.68 19.17 11.22
C ASP A 302 10.63 19.41 10.12
N GLU A 303 11.03 20.00 8.98
CA GLU A 303 10.13 20.23 7.83
C GLU A 303 9.68 18.90 7.20
N VAL A 304 10.60 17.93 7.01
CA VAL A 304 10.25 16.63 6.43
C VAL A 304 9.40 15.79 7.40
N HIS A 305 9.64 15.90 8.71
CA HIS A 305 8.79 15.28 9.73
C HIS A 305 7.39 15.89 9.75
N ALA A 306 7.29 17.22 9.79
CA ALA A 306 5.99 17.90 9.73
C ALA A 306 5.23 17.57 8.44
N ARG A 307 5.96 17.46 7.32
CA ARG A 307 5.40 17.02 6.04
C ARG A 307 4.87 15.58 6.10
N LYS A 308 5.62 14.66 6.72
CA LYS A 308 5.18 13.28 6.93
C LYS A 308 3.91 13.24 7.76
N GLU A 309 3.89 13.94 8.89
CA GLU A 309 2.73 14.04 9.78
C GLU A 309 1.51 14.60 9.05
N ALA A 310 1.69 15.64 8.23
CA ALA A 310 0.61 16.22 7.44
C ALA A 310 0.05 15.23 6.41
N LEU A 311 0.91 14.48 5.71
CA LEU A 311 0.49 13.45 4.76
C LEU A 311 -0.22 12.27 5.44
N ASP A 312 0.30 11.83 6.59
CA ASP A 312 -0.31 10.77 7.39
C ASP A 312 -1.66 11.21 7.97
N ALA A 313 -1.78 12.46 8.42
CA ALA A 313 -3.02 13.06 8.88
C ALA A 313 -4.05 13.26 7.76
N GLU A 314 -3.62 13.71 6.56
CA GLU A 314 -4.49 13.80 5.38
C GLU A 314 -5.03 12.42 5.01
N ARG A 315 -4.15 11.41 4.97
CA ARG A 315 -4.55 10.03 4.68
C ARG A 315 -5.49 9.47 5.74
N ALA A 316 -5.20 9.69 7.01
CA ALA A 316 -6.06 9.28 8.12
C ALA A 316 -7.42 9.99 8.07
N SER A 317 -7.43 11.29 7.74
CA SER A 317 -8.66 12.07 7.57
C SER A 317 -9.50 11.60 6.39
N GLN A 318 -8.88 11.19 5.28
CA GLN A 318 -9.58 10.62 4.13
C GLN A 318 -10.15 9.24 4.43
N MET A 319 -9.53 8.50 5.36
CA MET A 319 -9.95 7.17 5.79
C MET A 319 -10.86 7.19 7.03
N GLN A 320 -11.39 8.33 7.47
CA GLN A 320 -12.08 8.55 8.77
C GLN A 320 -13.35 7.72 9.05
N ASP A 321 -13.65 6.68 8.27
CA ASP A 321 -14.69 5.67 8.51
C ASP A 321 -14.85 4.68 7.33
N PHE A 322 -14.16 4.94 6.20
CA PHE A 322 -14.34 4.24 4.92
C PHE A 322 -13.15 3.35 4.59
N ASP A 323 -13.03 2.23 5.30
CA ASP A 323 -11.83 1.38 5.27
C ASP A 323 -11.74 0.49 4.03
N LEU A 324 -12.85 0.30 3.30
CA LEU A 324 -12.89 -0.63 2.18
C LEU A 324 -12.95 0.08 0.82
N PRO A 325 -11.88 0.03 0.00
CA PRO A 325 -11.96 0.47 -1.39
C PRO A 325 -12.90 -0.45 -2.20
N LEU A 326 -13.80 0.15 -2.99
CA LEU A 326 -14.78 -0.56 -3.80
C LEU A 326 -14.44 -0.53 -5.29
N PHE A 327 -14.36 -1.71 -5.89
CA PHE A 327 -14.37 -1.89 -7.33
C PHE A 327 -15.81 -2.14 -7.80
N VAL A 328 -16.37 -1.19 -8.56
CA VAL A 328 -17.70 -1.30 -9.15
C VAL A 328 -17.55 -1.91 -10.54
N CYS A 329 -17.79 -3.22 -10.69
CA CYS A 329 -17.51 -3.89 -11.96
C CYS A 329 -18.41 -5.09 -12.26
N THR A 330 -18.33 -6.15 -11.45
CA THR A 330 -19.00 -7.43 -11.72
C THR A 330 -19.38 -8.12 -10.42
N LEU A 331 -20.26 -9.12 -10.52
CA LEU A 331 -20.62 -9.95 -9.38
C LEU A 331 -19.47 -10.91 -9.05
N SER A 332 -19.19 -11.07 -7.76
CA SER A 332 -18.24 -12.06 -7.26
C SER A 332 -18.79 -12.71 -6.00
N PHE A 333 -18.33 -13.93 -5.70
CA PHE A 333 -18.86 -14.74 -4.60
C PHE A 333 -17.79 -15.18 -3.61
N PRO A 334 -18.15 -15.42 -2.34
CA PRO A 334 -17.27 -16.03 -1.36
C PRO A 334 -16.69 -17.35 -1.88
N ARG A 335 -15.42 -17.61 -1.54
CA ARG A 335 -14.61 -18.78 -1.96
C ARG A 335 -14.37 -18.91 -3.46
N MET A 336 -15.02 -18.11 -4.30
CA MET A 336 -14.89 -18.22 -5.75
C MET A 336 -13.73 -17.37 -6.26
N PRO A 337 -12.92 -17.90 -7.19
CA PRO A 337 -11.90 -17.12 -7.86
C PRO A 337 -12.53 -16.07 -8.79
N THR A 338 -11.89 -14.92 -8.93
CA THR A 338 -12.29 -13.87 -9.88
C THR A 338 -11.04 -13.28 -10.52
N PHE A 339 -11.04 -13.22 -11.85
CA PHE A 339 -9.93 -12.73 -12.68
C PHE A 339 -10.31 -11.38 -13.30
N LEU A 340 -9.48 -10.36 -13.10
CA LEU A 340 -9.83 -8.99 -13.48
C LEU A 340 -8.69 -8.34 -14.26
N HIS A 341 -9.04 -7.65 -15.34
CA HIS A 341 -8.12 -6.80 -16.07
C HIS A 341 -8.33 -5.34 -15.66
N ILE A 342 -7.36 -4.78 -14.94
CA ILE A 342 -7.40 -3.44 -14.38
C ILE A 342 -6.68 -2.49 -15.33
N PHE A 343 -7.45 -1.65 -16.01
CA PHE A 343 -6.92 -0.69 -16.98
C PHE A 343 -7.25 0.77 -16.65
N GLU A 344 -8.35 1.03 -15.95
CA GLU A 344 -8.75 2.39 -15.56
C GLU A 344 -7.76 2.99 -14.54
N PRO A 345 -7.26 4.22 -14.77
CA PRO A 345 -6.29 4.89 -13.89
C PRO A 345 -6.64 4.87 -12.40
N ARG A 346 -7.89 5.21 -12.05
CA ARG A 346 -8.38 5.21 -10.66
C ARG A 346 -8.26 3.84 -9.98
N TYR A 347 -8.60 2.76 -10.70
CA TYR A 347 -8.55 1.40 -10.15
C TYR A 347 -7.14 0.83 -10.16
N ARG A 348 -6.24 1.30 -11.04
CA ARG A 348 -4.81 0.96 -11.00
C ARG A 348 -4.16 1.44 -9.70
N LEU A 349 -4.47 2.66 -9.27
CA LEU A 349 -4.04 3.20 -7.99
C LEU A 349 -4.66 2.41 -6.81
N MET A 350 -5.97 2.20 -6.85
CA MET A 350 -6.71 1.44 -5.82
C MET A 350 -6.10 0.05 -5.59
N ILE A 351 -5.90 -0.72 -6.66
CA ILE A 351 -5.37 -2.09 -6.58
C ILE A 351 -3.92 -2.11 -6.10
N ARG A 352 -3.11 -1.10 -6.45
CA ARG A 352 -1.75 -0.99 -5.89
C ARG A 352 -1.78 -0.77 -4.38
N ARG A 353 -2.61 0.17 -3.91
CA ARG A 353 -2.76 0.45 -2.47
C ARG A 353 -3.25 -0.78 -1.71
N ALA A 354 -4.24 -1.49 -2.25
CA ALA A 354 -4.71 -2.74 -1.69
C ALA A 354 -3.58 -3.78 -1.62
N PHE A 355 -2.82 -3.96 -2.71
CA PHE A 355 -1.73 -4.94 -2.79
C PHE A 355 -0.56 -4.66 -1.84
N GLU A 356 -0.25 -3.38 -1.60
CA GLU A 356 0.76 -2.94 -0.61
C GLU A 356 0.26 -3.03 0.83
N GLY A 357 -1.06 -2.99 1.04
CA GLY A 357 -1.72 -3.18 2.33
C GLY A 357 -2.02 -4.64 2.65
N ASP A 358 -3.27 -4.92 3.02
CA ASP A 358 -3.74 -6.26 3.43
C ASP A 358 -4.16 -7.16 2.23
N ARG A 359 -3.97 -6.66 1.01
CA ARG A 359 -4.35 -7.29 -0.27
C ARG A 359 -5.85 -7.47 -0.44
N THR A 360 -6.68 -6.69 0.24
CA THR A 360 -8.14 -6.79 0.11
C THR A 360 -8.79 -5.56 -0.52
N PHE A 361 -9.92 -5.78 -1.19
CA PHE A 361 -10.81 -4.73 -1.69
C PHE A 361 -12.23 -5.28 -1.82
N GLY A 362 -13.24 -4.42 -1.79
CA GLY A 362 -14.64 -4.80 -2.00
C GLY A 362 -15.00 -4.81 -3.47
N MET A 363 -15.75 -5.81 -3.93
CA MET A 363 -16.37 -5.82 -5.26
C MET A 363 -17.88 -5.66 -5.12
N VAL A 364 -18.47 -4.73 -5.87
CA VAL A 364 -19.92 -4.50 -5.92
C VAL A 364 -20.42 -4.51 -7.37
N LEU A 365 -21.66 -4.97 -7.55
CA LEU A 365 -22.32 -5.02 -8.86
C LEU A 365 -22.78 -3.61 -9.26
N PRO A 366 -22.49 -3.12 -10.48
CA PRO A 366 -23.00 -1.85 -10.98
C PRO A 366 -24.53 -1.85 -11.12
N LYS A 367 -25.14 -0.70 -10.88
CA LYS A 367 -26.56 -0.42 -11.02
C LYS A 367 -26.73 0.81 -11.90
N ARG A 368 -27.71 0.83 -12.79
CA ARG A 368 -28.03 2.04 -13.55
C ARG A 368 -28.71 3.06 -12.62
N PRO A 369 -28.13 4.26 -12.42
CA PRO A 369 -28.78 5.31 -11.63
C PRO A 369 -30.05 5.78 -12.34
N GLN A 370 -31.13 6.00 -11.59
CA GLN A 370 -32.39 6.54 -12.13
C GLN A 370 -32.41 8.07 -11.97
N HIS A 371 -31.80 8.56 -10.89
CA HIS A 371 -31.61 9.99 -10.61
C HIS A 371 -30.12 10.36 -10.50
N PRO A 372 -29.75 11.64 -10.70
CA PRO A 372 -28.35 12.07 -10.61
C PRO A 372 -27.68 11.81 -9.25
N ASP A 373 -28.48 11.78 -8.17
CA ASP A 373 -28.01 11.54 -6.81
C ASP A 373 -28.03 10.05 -6.42
N ASP A 374 -28.47 9.16 -7.32
CA ASP A 374 -28.50 7.73 -7.04
C ASP A 374 -27.11 7.12 -7.10
N VAL A 375 -26.86 6.19 -6.18
CA VAL A 375 -25.68 5.34 -6.18
C VAL A 375 -25.70 4.42 -7.41
N ASP A 376 -24.58 4.35 -8.13
CA ASP A 376 -24.41 3.57 -9.36
C ASP A 376 -23.99 2.11 -9.11
N PHE A 377 -24.20 1.61 -7.89
CA PHE A 377 -23.92 0.23 -7.49
C PHE A 377 -24.95 -0.32 -6.51
N HIS A 378 -24.94 -1.64 -6.36
CA HIS A 378 -25.74 -2.37 -5.39
C HIS A 378 -25.04 -2.45 -4.02
N ASP A 379 -25.83 -2.39 -2.94
CA ASP A 379 -25.30 -2.28 -1.57
C ASP A 379 -24.58 -3.53 -1.05
N LEU A 380 -24.87 -4.72 -1.61
CA LEU A 380 -24.18 -5.95 -1.23
C LEU A 380 -23.00 -6.21 -2.14
N GLY A 381 -21.89 -6.63 -1.54
CA GLY A 381 -20.68 -6.99 -2.25
C GLY A 381 -19.95 -8.15 -1.61
N THR A 382 -18.84 -8.51 -2.24
CA THR A 382 -17.93 -9.55 -1.76
C THR A 382 -16.55 -8.96 -1.55
N LEU A 383 -16.00 -9.17 -0.36
CA LEU A 383 -14.62 -8.86 -0.04
C LEU A 383 -13.72 -9.82 -0.81
N LEU A 384 -12.85 -9.27 -1.66
CA LEU A 384 -11.90 -10.04 -2.44
C LEU A 384 -10.50 -9.89 -1.87
N ARG A 385 -9.71 -10.97 -1.93
CA ARG A 385 -8.27 -10.94 -1.67
C ARG A 385 -7.49 -11.16 -2.94
N ILE A 386 -6.50 -10.32 -3.20
CA ILE A 386 -5.56 -10.47 -4.30
C ILE A 386 -4.60 -11.62 -3.97
N VAL A 387 -4.66 -12.68 -4.78
CA VAL A 387 -3.78 -13.85 -4.70
C VAL A 387 -2.52 -13.58 -5.53
N ASN A 388 -2.70 -13.06 -6.74
CA ASN A 388 -1.62 -12.82 -7.68
C ASN A 388 -1.88 -11.57 -8.53
N ILE A 389 -0.80 -10.93 -9.00
CA ILE A 389 -0.85 -9.75 -9.86
C ILE A 389 0.24 -9.80 -10.92
N SER A 390 -0.17 -9.59 -12.16
CA SER A 390 0.72 -9.47 -13.31
C SER A 390 0.58 -8.09 -13.94
N TYR A 391 1.64 -7.28 -13.91
CA TYR A 391 1.65 -5.94 -14.49
C TYR A 391 2.09 -5.96 -15.95
N TYR A 392 1.41 -5.18 -16.76
CA TYR A 392 1.83 -4.84 -18.12
C TYR A 392 2.73 -3.59 -18.10
N PRO A 393 3.63 -3.43 -19.10
CA PRO A 393 4.50 -2.25 -19.23
C PRO A 393 3.69 -0.94 -19.26
N ASP A 394 2.54 -1.04 -19.93
CA ASP A 394 1.24 -0.53 -19.53
C ASP A 394 1.06 0.47 -18.40
N GLY A 395 1.25 -0.08 -17.20
CA GLY A 395 0.49 0.29 -16.02
C GLY A 395 -0.78 -0.52 -15.80
N ARG A 396 -1.31 -1.23 -16.81
CA ARG A 396 -2.45 -2.15 -16.63
C ARG A 396 -2.00 -3.39 -15.84
N SER A 397 -2.93 -4.08 -15.21
CA SER A 397 -2.64 -5.35 -14.53
C SER A 397 -3.72 -6.39 -14.76
N LEU A 398 -3.32 -7.66 -14.82
CA LEU A 398 -4.21 -8.80 -14.63
C LEU A 398 -4.08 -9.24 -13.17
N ILE A 399 -5.20 -9.33 -12.46
CA ILE A 399 -5.23 -9.79 -11.07
C ILE A 399 -6.06 -11.05 -10.92
N GLU A 400 -5.55 -11.94 -10.07
CA GLU A 400 -6.23 -13.15 -9.63
C GLU A 400 -6.66 -12.93 -8.19
N THR A 401 -7.94 -13.11 -7.92
CA THR A 401 -8.52 -12.85 -6.60
C THR A 401 -9.38 -14.02 -6.14
N VAL A 402 -9.60 -14.12 -4.84
CA VAL A 402 -10.54 -15.08 -4.23
C VAL A 402 -11.50 -14.33 -3.31
N GLY A 403 -12.80 -14.66 -3.38
CA GLY A 403 -13.78 -14.11 -2.46
C GLY A 403 -13.61 -14.64 -1.04
N LEU A 404 -13.71 -13.75 -0.06
CA LEU A 404 -13.58 -14.07 1.35
C LEU A 404 -14.94 -14.10 2.06
N SER A 405 -15.66 -12.99 2.00
CA SER A 405 -16.90 -12.81 2.76
C SER A 405 -17.78 -11.77 2.11
N ARG A 406 -19.07 -11.79 2.47
CA ARG A 406 -20.02 -10.78 2.01
C ARG A 406 -19.99 -9.57 2.92
N PHE A 407 -20.35 -8.43 2.36
CA PHE A 407 -20.55 -7.21 3.13
C PHE A 407 -21.74 -6.41 2.57
N ARG A 408 -22.24 -5.49 3.39
CA ARG A 408 -23.21 -4.48 3.01
C ARG A 408 -22.59 -3.09 3.17
N VAL A 409 -22.68 -2.26 2.14
CA VAL A 409 -22.29 -0.84 2.19
C VAL A 409 -23.28 -0.10 3.09
N ARG A 410 -22.77 0.60 4.11
CA ARG A 410 -23.56 1.42 5.03
C ARG A 410 -23.51 2.90 4.64
N SER A 411 -22.33 3.35 4.24
CA SER A 411 -22.10 4.66 3.65
C SER A 411 -20.90 4.57 2.72
N HIS A 412 -20.79 5.49 1.78
CA HIS A 412 -19.64 5.60 0.88
C HIS A 412 -19.15 7.03 0.73
N SER A 413 -17.92 7.18 0.25
CA SER A 413 -17.29 8.43 -0.17
C SER A 413 -16.40 8.15 -1.38
N TYR A 414 -15.68 9.18 -1.85
CA TYR A 414 -14.73 9.08 -2.95
C TYR A 414 -13.32 9.42 -2.47
N LEU A 415 -12.36 8.60 -2.90
CA LEU A 415 -10.94 8.79 -2.66
C LEU A 415 -10.19 8.63 -3.98
N ASP A 416 -9.48 9.67 -4.43
CA ASP A 416 -8.69 9.65 -5.68
C ASP A 416 -9.45 9.09 -6.91
N GLY A 417 -10.76 9.38 -6.99
CA GLY A 417 -11.64 9.01 -8.10
C GLY A 417 -12.25 7.61 -8.03
N TYR A 418 -11.93 6.79 -7.02
CA TYR A 418 -12.61 5.52 -6.76
C TYR A 418 -13.47 5.59 -5.48
N THR A 419 -14.44 4.70 -5.36
CA THR A 419 -15.37 4.65 -4.23
C THR A 419 -14.71 3.97 -3.03
N VAL A 420 -14.89 4.53 -1.83
CA VAL A 420 -14.53 3.91 -0.54
C VAL A 420 -15.78 3.78 0.31
N ALA A 421 -15.88 2.73 1.12
CA ALA A 421 -17.09 2.43 1.85
C ALA A 421 -16.84 2.05 3.31
N LYS A 422 -17.77 2.46 4.17
CA LYS A 422 -17.97 1.87 5.49
C LYS A 422 -18.90 0.69 5.30
N THR A 423 -18.43 -0.49 5.68
CA THR A 423 -19.13 -1.73 5.39
C THR A 423 -19.44 -2.53 6.64
N GLU A 424 -20.54 -3.25 6.61
CA GLU A 424 -20.91 -4.24 7.62
C GLU A 424 -20.74 -5.64 7.04
N ARG A 425 -20.05 -6.51 7.77
CA ARG A 425 -19.90 -7.91 7.39
C ARG A 425 -21.25 -8.63 7.43
N VAL A 426 -21.55 -9.42 6.41
CA VAL A 426 -22.78 -10.23 6.33
C VAL A 426 -22.42 -11.70 6.46
N ASP A 427 -22.61 -12.23 7.66
CA ASP A 427 -22.39 -13.65 8.00
C ASP A 427 -23.70 -14.45 7.89
N ASP A 428 -23.54 -15.77 7.80
CA ASP A 428 -24.67 -16.68 7.90
C ASP A 428 -25.19 -16.77 9.34
N VAL A 429 -26.45 -17.17 9.49
CA VAL A 429 -27.02 -17.50 10.79
C VAL A 429 -26.26 -18.66 11.44
N SER A 430 -26.40 -18.80 12.75
CA SER A 430 -25.75 -19.90 13.48
C SER A 430 -26.30 -21.27 13.05
N LEU A 431 -25.50 -22.34 13.19
CA LEU A 431 -25.93 -23.70 12.88
C LEU A 431 -27.21 -24.10 13.63
N ALA A 432 -27.35 -23.71 14.90
CA ALA A 432 -28.56 -23.97 15.68
C ALA A 432 -29.81 -23.29 15.10
N GLN A 433 -29.65 -22.11 14.49
CA GLN A 433 -30.74 -21.42 13.78
C GLN A 433 -31.05 -22.11 12.44
N GLU A 434 -30.04 -22.59 11.70
CA GLU A 434 -30.26 -23.41 10.49
C GLU A 434 -31.06 -24.67 10.81
N GLU A 435 -30.63 -25.43 11.82
CA GLU A 435 -31.30 -26.65 12.27
C GLU A 435 -32.76 -26.37 12.69
N ALA A 436 -33.00 -25.26 13.41
CA ALA A 436 -34.33 -24.86 13.82
C ALA A 436 -35.24 -24.48 12.64
N MET A 437 -34.72 -23.72 11.66
CA MET A 437 -35.46 -23.36 10.45
C MET A 437 -35.77 -24.58 9.61
N GLU A 438 -34.80 -25.48 9.42
CA GLU A 438 -35.01 -26.74 8.70
C GLU A 438 -36.04 -27.62 9.40
N ALA A 439 -35.98 -27.78 10.73
CA ALA A 439 -36.94 -28.59 11.48
C ALA A 439 -38.38 -28.04 11.45
N MET A 440 -38.55 -26.73 11.23
CA MET A 440 -39.88 -26.11 11.10
C MET A 440 -40.49 -26.27 9.71
N GLU A 441 -39.66 -26.31 8.66
CA GLU A 441 -40.12 -26.32 7.26
C GLU A 441 -40.11 -27.73 6.64
N ALA A 442 -39.10 -28.54 6.97
CA ALA A 442 -38.91 -29.84 6.34
C ALA A 442 -39.92 -30.85 6.89
N VAL A 443 -40.54 -31.60 5.99
CA VAL A 443 -41.46 -32.68 6.39
C VAL A 443 -40.66 -33.82 7.02
N PRO A 444 -41.00 -34.29 8.23
CA PRO A 444 -40.27 -35.39 8.86
C PRO A 444 -40.39 -36.66 8.00
N PRO A 445 -39.32 -37.46 7.89
CA PRO A 445 -39.37 -38.70 7.12
C PRO A 445 -40.46 -39.61 7.69
N THR A 446 -41.39 -40.03 6.84
CA THR A 446 -42.47 -40.95 7.24
C THR A 446 -41.84 -42.30 7.58
N GLU A 447 -41.87 -42.70 8.86
CA GLU A 447 -41.51 -44.07 9.24
C GLU A 447 -42.42 -45.04 8.48
N GLN A 448 -41.84 -45.88 7.62
CA GLN A 448 -42.59 -46.95 6.97
C GLN A 448 -43.09 -47.93 8.04
N PRO A 449 -44.38 -48.30 8.07
CA PRO A 449 -44.87 -49.30 9.00
C PRO A 449 -44.27 -50.66 8.61
N THR A 450 -43.47 -51.23 9.49
CA THR A 450 -43.03 -52.62 9.38
C THR A 450 -44.22 -53.54 9.64
N THR A 451 -44.95 -53.88 8.58
CA THR A 451 -45.97 -54.94 8.61
C THR A 451 -45.28 -56.30 8.62
N GLY A 452 -45.50 -57.09 9.68
CA GLY A 452 -45.09 -58.50 9.71
C GLY A 452 -45.29 -59.14 11.09
N GLU A 453 -46.43 -59.81 11.24
CA GLU A 453 -47.00 -60.41 12.44
C GLU A 453 -46.14 -61.48 13.16
N SER A 454 -46.48 -61.61 14.45
CA SER A 454 -46.08 -62.60 15.45
C SER A 454 -46.27 -64.08 15.06
N SER A 455 -45.33 -64.94 15.45
CA SER A 455 -45.64 -66.18 16.18
C SER A 455 -44.39 -66.83 16.81
N SER A 456 -44.62 -67.37 18.00
CA SER A 456 -43.69 -67.88 19.00
C SER A 456 -43.21 -69.33 18.80
N ILE A 457 -42.07 -69.66 19.42
CA ILE A 457 -41.68 -70.92 20.14
C ILE A 457 -40.27 -71.45 19.75
N GLN A 458 -39.30 -71.16 20.64
CA GLN A 458 -38.40 -72.09 21.36
C GLN A 458 -37.32 -72.92 20.62
N GLY A 459 -36.07 -72.80 21.10
CA GLY A 459 -35.16 -73.95 21.28
C GLY A 459 -33.79 -73.94 20.57
N ASP A 460 -32.73 -73.75 21.38
CA ASP A 460 -31.39 -74.37 21.35
C ASP A 460 -30.36 -74.19 20.19
N LYS A 461 -29.18 -73.72 20.63
CA LYS A 461 -27.78 -74.17 20.40
C LYS A 461 -27.10 -74.24 19.01
N ASP A 462 -25.90 -73.64 19.05
CA ASP A 462 -24.62 -74.05 18.48
C ASP A 462 -24.27 -73.84 16.98
N SER A 463 -23.22 -73.01 16.82
CA SER A 463 -22.03 -73.21 15.98
C SER A 463 -22.03 -72.92 14.46
N GLN A 464 -21.21 -71.90 14.15
CA GLN A 464 -20.14 -71.81 13.14
C GLN A 464 -20.42 -71.67 11.62
N ASP A 465 -19.64 -70.72 11.07
CA ASP A 465 -19.04 -70.60 9.73
C ASP A 465 -19.82 -70.05 8.51
N SER A 466 -19.58 -68.74 8.26
CA SER A 466 -19.08 -68.07 7.03
C SER A 466 -19.77 -68.27 5.65
N PRO A 467 -19.59 -67.36 4.66
CA PRO A 467 -19.41 -65.91 4.67
C PRO A 467 -20.60 -65.19 3.98
N SER A 468 -20.89 -63.95 4.39
CA SER A 468 -21.94 -63.11 3.82
C SER A 468 -21.60 -62.65 2.40
N SER A 469 -22.45 -63.06 1.46
CA SER A 469 -22.55 -62.47 0.13
C SER A 469 -22.96 -61.00 0.25
N THR A 470 -22.13 -60.13 -0.29
CA THR A 470 -22.35 -58.69 -0.40
C THR A 470 -23.57 -58.42 -1.27
N SER A 471 -24.67 -57.98 -0.66
CA SER A 471 -25.77 -57.33 -1.37
C SER A 471 -25.24 -56.03 -2.00
N PRO A 472 -25.65 -55.66 -3.23
CA PRO A 472 -25.28 -54.36 -3.78
C PRO A 472 -25.94 -53.23 -2.95
N PRO A 473 -25.36 -52.03 -2.90
CA PRO A 473 -25.99 -50.89 -2.26
C PRO A 473 -27.29 -50.54 -2.99
N PRO A 474 -28.29 -49.94 -2.30
CA PRO A 474 -29.54 -49.56 -2.94
C PRO A 474 -29.28 -48.48 -4.00
N THR A 475 -29.91 -48.67 -5.15
CA THR A 475 -29.92 -47.77 -6.31
C THR A 475 -30.51 -46.39 -5.98
N VAL A 476 -29.97 -45.37 -6.62
CA VAL A 476 -30.09 -43.91 -6.38
C VAL A 476 -31.47 -43.31 -6.74
N ASP A 477 -32.51 -44.10 -7.02
CA ASP A 477 -33.68 -43.62 -7.80
C ASP A 477 -34.99 -43.37 -7.05
N THR A 478 -35.00 -43.11 -5.73
CA THR A 478 -36.27 -42.88 -5.01
C THR A 478 -36.25 -41.68 -4.06
N LEU A 479 -35.87 -40.51 -4.56
CA LEU A 479 -36.38 -39.25 -4.03
C LEU A 479 -37.33 -38.66 -5.08
N PRO A 480 -38.58 -38.28 -4.73
CA PRO A 480 -39.48 -37.60 -5.65
C PRO A 480 -38.80 -36.35 -6.21
N MET A 481 -38.78 -36.19 -7.55
CA MET A 481 -38.30 -34.94 -8.14
C MET A 481 -39.23 -33.80 -7.70
N PRO A 482 -38.71 -32.71 -7.11
CA PRO A 482 -39.54 -31.54 -6.84
C PRO A 482 -40.03 -30.97 -8.18
N ALA A 483 -41.35 -30.83 -8.32
CA ALA A 483 -41.99 -30.31 -9.52
C ALA A 483 -42.43 -28.85 -9.35
N SER A 484 -42.46 -28.37 -8.11
CA SER A 484 -42.91 -27.04 -7.74
C SER A 484 -41.97 -26.38 -6.70
N PRO A 485 -42.03 -25.04 -6.54
CA PRO A 485 -41.36 -24.35 -5.44
C PRO A 485 -41.80 -24.82 -4.05
N GLU A 486 -43.07 -25.24 -3.89
CA GLU A 486 -43.59 -25.75 -2.62
C GLU A 486 -42.92 -27.07 -2.22
N ASP A 487 -42.58 -27.92 -3.20
CA ASP A 487 -41.82 -29.15 -2.95
C ASP A 487 -40.41 -28.84 -2.45
N ILE A 488 -39.75 -27.81 -2.98
CA ILE A 488 -38.41 -27.37 -2.55
C ILE A 488 -38.44 -26.92 -1.08
N ASP A 489 -39.46 -26.17 -0.68
CA ASP A 489 -39.61 -25.69 0.69
C ASP A 489 -39.78 -26.83 1.71
N ALA A 490 -40.41 -27.94 1.32
CA ALA A 490 -40.60 -29.11 2.18
C ALA A 490 -39.36 -30.03 2.29
N MET A 491 -38.36 -29.87 1.42
CA MET A 491 -37.17 -30.74 1.39
C MET A 491 -36.14 -30.38 2.47
N SER A 492 -35.48 -31.38 3.04
CA SER A 492 -34.31 -31.19 3.92
C SER A 492 -33.12 -30.59 3.17
N THR A 493 -32.17 -29.96 3.88
CA THR A 493 -30.94 -29.40 3.30
C THR A 493 -30.13 -30.48 2.58
N GLN A 494 -30.06 -31.68 3.15
CA GLN A 494 -29.42 -32.84 2.51
C GLN A 494 -30.12 -33.23 1.21
N SER A 495 -31.45 -33.26 1.19
CA SER A 495 -32.22 -33.61 -0.01
C SER A 495 -32.05 -32.56 -1.11
N LEU A 496 -32.05 -31.27 -0.76
CA LEU A 496 -31.77 -30.18 -1.70
C LEU A 496 -30.37 -30.32 -2.31
N MET A 497 -29.37 -30.59 -1.48
CA MET A 497 -27.99 -30.75 -1.94
C MET A 497 -27.85 -31.96 -2.88
N GLN A 498 -28.47 -33.09 -2.53
CA GLN A 498 -28.48 -34.29 -3.38
C GLN A 498 -29.20 -34.06 -4.71
N PHE A 499 -30.33 -33.36 -4.70
CA PHE A 499 -31.05 -33.00 -5.92
C PHE A 499 -30.18 -32.13 -6.84
N ALA A 500 -29.54 -31.10 -6.28
CA ALA A 500 -28.71 -30.17 -7.04
C ALA A 500 -27.42 -30.82 -7.58
N SER A 501 -26.72 -31.63 -6.77
CA SER A 501 -25.52 -32.34 -7.22
C SER A 501 -25.83 -33.41 -8.28
N SER A 502 -26.96 -34.10 -8.15
CA SER A 502 -27.45 -35.06 -9.15
C SER A 502 -27.76 -34.36 -10.48
N PHE A 503 -28.34 -33.16 -10.45
CA PHE A 503 -28.55 -32.36 -11.65
C PHE A 503 -27.21 -32.03 -12.34
N VAL A 504 -26.21 -31.57 -11.59
CA VAL A 504 -24.86 -31.28 -12.13
C VAL A 504 -24.23 -32.52 -12.75
N ALA A 505 -24.33 -33.68 -12.09
CA ALA A 505 -23.82 -34.95 -12.61
C ALA A 505 -24.48 -35.33 -13.95
N ARG A 506 -25.83 -35.19 -14.06
CA ARG A 506 -26.55 -35.41 -15.32
C ARG A 506 -26.11 -34.45 -16.42
N MET A 507 -25.99 -33.16 -16.11
CA MET A 507 -25.56 -32.14 -17.07
C MET A 507 -24.12 -32.36 -17.56
N ARG A 508 -23.24 -32.89 -16.71
CA ARG A 508 -21.86 -33.26 -17.08
C ARG A 508 -21.85 -34.39 -18.11
N VAL A 509 -22.64 -35.44 -17.89
CA VAL A 509 -22.80 -36.55 -18.85
C VAL A 509 -23.35 -36.04 -20.18
N GLN A 510 -24.27 -35.08 -20.14
CA GLN A 510 -24.84 -34.45 -21.35
C GLN A 510 -23.90 -33.44 -22.03
N SER A 511 -22.72 -33.17 -21.46
CA SER A 511 -21.70 -32.26 -22.02
C SER A 511 -22.24 -30.86 -22.34
N VAL A 512 -23.01 -30.29 -21.42
CA VAL A 512 -23.59 -28.95 -21.63
C VAL A 512 -22.52 -27.86 -21.76
N PRO A 513 -22.70 -26.83 -22.62
CA PRO A 513 -21.65 -25.86 -22.94
C PRO A 513 -21.14 -25.00 -21.78
N TRP A 514 -21.92 -24.88 -20.70
CA TRP A 514 -21.52 -24.13 -19.51
C TRP A 514 -20.80 -24.99 -18.46
N LEU A 515 -20.72 -26.31 -18.65
CA LEU A 515 -20.05 -27.23 -17.73
C LEU A 515 -18.83 -27.89 -18.41
N THR A 516 -17.91 -27.06 -18.87
CA THR A 516 -16.71 -27.49 -19.60
C THR A 516 -15.53 -27.78 -18.67
N GLU A 517 -14.56 -28.57 -19.13
CA GLU A 517 -13.29 -28.83 -18.43
C GLU A 517 -12.56 -27.54 -18.03
N ARG A 518 -12.66 -26.50 -18.88
CA ARG A 518 -12.10 -25.17 -18.58
C ARG A 518 -12.73 -24.54 -17.34
N MET A 519 -14.03 -24.70 -17.14
CA MET A 519 -14.68 -24.16 -15.95
C MET A 519 -14.30 -24.93 -14.69
N PHE A 520 -14.17 -26.26 -14.77
CA PHE A 520 -13.64 -27.07 -13.66
C PHE A 520 -12.19 -26.72 -13.32
N THR A 521 -11.37 -26.38 -14.32
CA THR A 521 -10.01 -25.88 -14.10
C THR A 521 -10.00 -24.56 -13.31
N ILE A 522 -11.03 -23.71 -13.51
CA ILE A 522 -11.13 -22.41 -12.85
C ILE A 522 -11.71 -22.55 -11.43
N TYR A 523 -12.87 -23.19 -11.31
CA TYR A 523 -13.69 -23.20 -10.08
C TYR A 523 -13.56 -24.48 -9.25
N GLY A 524 -12.87 -25.50 -9.77
CA GLY A 524 -12.81 -26.83 -9.17
C GLY A 524 -14.02 -27.71 -9.48
N GLU A 525 -13.95 -28.96 -9.02
CA GLU A 525 -15.04 -29.93 -9.07
C GLU A 525 -16.26 -29.48 -8.25
N CYS A 526 -17.41 -30.12 -8.49
CA CYS A 526 -18.64 -29.86 -7.75
C CYS A 526 -18.41 -30.05 -6.24
N PRO A 527 -18.63 -29.02 -5.39
CA PRO A 527 -18.47 -29.16 -3.95
C PRO A 527 -19.56 -30.03 -3.33
N ASP A 528 -19.22 -30.79 -2.29
CA ASP A 528 -20.17 -31.56 -1.47
C ASP A 528 -20.70 -30.77 -0.25
N ASP A 529 -20.16 -29.58 -0.02
CA ASP A 529 -20.54 -28.68 1.08
C ASP A 529 -21.68 -27.74 0.64
N ALA A 530 -22.83 -27.87 1.31
CA ALA A 530 -24.02 -27.04 1.12
C ALA A 530 -23.77 -25.53 1.25
N ALA A 531 -22.79 -25.11 2.06
CA ALA A 531 -22.45 -23.70 2.24
C ALA A 531 -21.66 -23.12 1.06
N ILE A 532 -20.94 -23.97 0.33
CA ILE A 532 -20.06 -23.59 -0.79
C ILE A 532 -20.76 -23.79 -2.14
N PHE A 533 -21.53 -24.87 -2.27
CA PHE A 533 -22.16 -25.28 -3.54
C PHE A 533 -22.95 -24.14 -4.22
N PRO A 534 -23.81 -23.35 -3.54
CA PRO A 534 -24.57 -22.28 -4.18
C PRO A 534 -23.69 -21.23 -4.89
N TRP A 535 -22.54 -20.88 -4.30
CA TRP A 535 -21.59 -19.93 -4.88
C TRP A 535 -20.92 -20.49 -6.12
N TRP A 536 -20.50 -21.75 -6.04
CA TRP A 536 -19.91 -22.49 -7.15
C TRP A 536 -20.92 -22.63 -8.29
N PHE A 537 -22.13 -23.06 -7.98
CA PHE A 537 -23.19 -23.29 -8.96
C PHE A 537 -23.58 -21.99 -9.68
N ALA A 538 -23.74 -20.88 -8.94
CA ALA A 538 -24.00 -19.57 -9.53
C ALA A 538 -22.84 -19.05 -10.41
N SER A 539 -21.60 -19.45 -10.12
CA SER A 539 -20.43 -19.10 -10.94
C SER A 539 -20.39 -19.90 -12.25
N MET A 540 -20.96 -21.11 -12.27
CA MET A 540 -21.04 -21.98 -13.43
C MET A 540 -22.25 -21.69 -14.33
N LEU A 541 -23.42 -21.42 -13.73
CA LEU A 541 -24.69 -21.38 -14.43
C LEU A 541 -24.88 -20.05 -15.20
N PRO A 542 -25.38 -20.06 -16.46
CA PRO A 542 -25.60 -18.86 -17.27
C PRO A 542 -26.89 -18.11 -16.90
N VAL A 543 -27.05 -17.78 -15.62
CA VAL A 543 -28.17 -16.97 -15.09
C VAL A 543 -27.79 -15.48 -15.09
N LYS A 544 -28.78 -14.59 -15.20
CA LYS A 544 -28.55 -13.13 -15.16
C LYS A 544 -27.95 -12.72 -13.81
N ASP A 545 -27.00 -11.79 -13.81
CA ASP A 545 -26.30 -11.34 -12.60
C ASP A 545 -27.25 -10.83 -11.50
N ILE A 546 -28.38 -10.21 -11.87
CA ILE A 546 -29.35 -9.72 -10.88
C ILE A 546 -30.08 -10.84 -10.12
N GLU A 547 -30.28 -12.00 -10.76
CA GLU A 547 -30.85 -13.18 -10.11
C GLU A 547 -29.81 -13.79 -9.17
N LYS A 548 -28.57 -13.90 -9.65
CA LYS A 548 -27.41 -14.36 -8.88
C LYS A 548 -27.11 -13.47 -7.67
N TYR A 549 -27.31 -12.17 -7.80
CA TYR A 549 -27.12 -11.18 -6.72
C TYR A 549 -27.98 -11.48 -5.49
N ARG A 550 -29.16 -12.10 -5.66
CA ARG A 550 -30.03 -12.48 -4.54
C ARG A 550 -29.34 -13.41 -3.55
N LEU A 551 -28.41 -14.26 -4.01
CA LEU A 551 -27.66 -15.14 -3.13
C LEU A 551 -26.83 -14.35 -2.11
N LEU A 552 -26.28 -13.19 -2.46
CA LEU A 552 -25.53 -12.35 -1.52
C LEU A 552 -26.41 -11.83 -0.38
N GLY A 553 -27.72 -11.72 -0.59
CA GLY A 553 -28.69 -11.19 0.38
C GLY A 553 -29.23 -12.21 1.39
N THR A 554 -29.10 -13.50 1.11
CA THR A 554 -29.51 -14.57 2.04
C THR A 554 -28.68 -14.58 3.32
N SER A 555 -29.25 -15.03 4.44
CA SER A 555 -28.51 -15.31 5.67
C SER A 555 -28.43 -16.81 5.99
N SER A 556 -29.14 -17.66 5.24
CA SER A 556 -29.17 -19.11 5.43
C SER A 556 -28.56 -19.86 4.25
N VAL A 557 -27.78 -20.88 4.55
CA VAL A 557 -27.25 -21.88 3.62
C VAL A 557 -28.39 -22.59 2.89
N ARG A 558 -29.41 -23.00 3.65
CA ARG A 558 -30.59 -23.70 3.14
C ARG A 558 -31.36 -22.84 2.14
N GLU A 559 -31.62 -21.58 2.49
CA GLU A 559 -32.29 -20.63 1.59
C GLU A 559 -31.51 -20.43 0.27
N ARG A 560 -30.17 -20.35 0.34
CA ARG A 560 -29.36 -20.31 -0.89
C ARG A 560 -29.50 -21.55 -1.76
N LEU A 561 -29.56 -22.73 -1.14
CA LEU A 561 -29.77 -23.98 -1.87
C LEU A 561 -31.15 -24.03 -2.52
N LYS A 562 -32.20 -23.54 -1.85
CA LYS A 562 -33.54 -23.45 -2.44
C LYS A 562 -33.55 -22.58 -3.70
N ILE A 563 -32.89 -21.42 -3.67
CA ILE A 563 -32.73 -20.55 -4.85
C ILE A 563 -32.03 -21.29 -6.00
N CYS A 564 -30.98 -22.07 -5.69
CA CYS A 564 -30.31 -22.86 -6.72
C CYS A 564 -31.21 -23.96 -7.29
N CYS A 565 -32.00 -24.63 -6.44
CA CYS A 565 -32.94 -25.66 -6.86
C CYS A 565 -34.09 -25.08 -7.69
N SER A 566 -34.57 -23.88 -7.38
CA SER A 566 -35.60 -23.21 -8.18
C SER A 566 -35.08 -22.90 -9.58
N TRP A 567 -33.82 -22.45 -9.72
CA TRP A 567 -33.19 -22.29 -11.03
C TRP A 567 -33.09 -23.61 -11.80
N ILE A 568 -32.87 -24.73 -11.12
CA ILE A 568 -32.85 -26.07 -11.75
C ILE A 568 -34.23 -26.42 -12.31
N ILE A 569 -35.30 -26.21 -11.54
CA ILE A 569 -36.68 -26.46 -12.02
C ILE A 569 -37.02 -25.55 -13.20
N GLU A 570 -36.74 -24.25 -13.10
CA GLU A 570 -36.94 -23.28 -14.18
C GLU A 570 -36.18 -23.68 -15.45
N TRP A 571 -34.95 -24.17 -15.30
CA TRP A 571 -34.16 -24.67 -16.42
C TRP A 571 -34.81 -25.89 -17.07
N GLN A 572 -35.20 -26.88 -16.27
CA GLN A 572 -35.82 -28.12 -16.73
C GLN A 572 -37.20 -27.91 -17.38
N THR A 573 -37.90 -26.84 -17.01
CA THR A 573 -39.20 -26.47 -17.60
C THR A 573 -39.07 -25.59 -18.83
N SER A 574 -37.93 -24.91 -19.02
CA SER A 574 -37.64 -24.03 -20.16
C SER A 574 -36.90 -24.72 -21.31
N THR A 575 -36.40 -25.94 -21.09
CA THR A 575 -35.79 -26.81 -22.12
C THR A 575 -36.77 -27.90 -22.55
#